data_AF-A0AAV4DK13-F1
#
_entry.id   AF-A0AAV4DK13-F1
#
_cell.length_a   1.000
_cell.length_b   1.000
_cell.length_c   1.000
_cell.angle_alpha   90.00
_cell.angle_beta   90.00
_cell.angle_gamma   90.00
#
_symmetry.space_group_name_H-M   'P 1'
#
loop_
_entity.id
_entity.type
_entity.pdbx_description
1 polymer ?
#
loop_
_entity_poly.entity_id
_entity_poly.type
_entity_poly.pdbx_seq_one_letter_code
_entity_poly.pdbx_strand_id
1 'polypeptide(L)'
;MPSLVTGLSLFGKIGVTASFSLIFLVAIEMYPTVTRCMGFAVAVSSASAGLMLSNTLDFLEKYHYTVPFVVYGAMMASVGLVGLFFPETIHCSLTNVQQCRHRKIPLQEGARLVGRPSNHWDDC
;
A
#
# COMPACT_ATOMS: atom_id res chain seq x y z
N MET A 1 -17.25 -6.83 -30.89
CA MET A 1 -17.16 -5.41 -30.45
C MET A 1 -15.96 -5.24 -29.53
N PRO A 2 -14.75 -5.01 -30.07
CA PRO A 2 -13.50 -4.94 -29.29
C PRO A 2 -13.40 -3.73 -28.36
N SER A 3 -14.19 -2.68 -28.60
CA SER A 3 -14.21 -1.44 -27.81
C SER A 3 -14.68 -1.64 -26.37
N LEU A 4 -15.72 -2.44 -26.15
CA LEU A 4 -16.25 -2.73 -24.81
C LEU A 4 -15.25 -3.53 -23.97
N VAL A 5 -14.71 -4.62 -24.51
CA VAL A 5 -13.75 -5.48 -23.79
C VAL A 5 -12.48 -4.71 -23.44
N THR A 6 -11.99 -3.87 -24.36
CA THR A 6 -10.81 -3.02 -24.11
C THR A 6 -11.10 -1.97 -23.03
N GLY A 7 -12.28 -1.34 -23.08
CA GLY A 7 -12.71 -0.38 -22.05
C GLY A 7 -12.78 -1.01 -20.65
N LEU A 8 -13.41 -2.18 -20.53
CA LEU A 8 -13.49 -2.91 -19.26
C LEU A 8 -12.12 -3.35 -18.75
N SER A 9 -11.23 -3.82 -19.64
CA SER A 9 -9.86 -4.21 -19.27
C SER A 9 -9.05 -3.02 -18.74
N LEU A 10 -9.14 -1.86 -19.39
CA LEU A 10 -8.47 -0.65 -18.95
C LEU A 10 -9.00 -0.18 -17.60
N PHE A 11 -10.32 -0.24 -17.39
CA PHE A 11 -10.95 0.14 -16.11
C PHE A 11 -10.42 -0.70 -14.95
N GLY A 12 -10.24 -2.01 -15.15
CA GLY A 12 -9.61 -2.87 -14.15
C GLY A 12 -8.16 -2.47 -13.85
N LYS A 13 -7.36 -2.22 -14.89
CA LYS A 13 -5.92 -1.90 -14.73
C LYS A 13 -5.68 -0.57 -14.00
N ILE A 14 -6.47 0.46 -14.32
CA ILE A 14 -6.37 1.76 -13.66
C ILE A 14 -6.88 1.70 -12.22
N GLY A 15 -7.94 0.92 -11.95
CA GLY A 15 -8.52 0.78 -10.61
C GLY A 15 -7.50 0.21 -9.62
N VAL A 16 -6.85 -0.90 -9.97
CA VAL A 16 -5.84 -1.53 -9.12
C VAL A 16 -4.67 -0.58 -8.83
N THR A 17 -4.19 0.15 -9.84
CA THR A 17 -3.08 1.11 -9.70
C THR A 17 -3.45 2.28 -8.78
N ALA A 18 -4.68 2.80 -8.91
CA ALA A 18 -5.20 3.88 -8.08
C ALA A 18 -5.34 3.44 -6.61
N SER A 19 -5.90 2.25 -6.35
CA SER A 19 -6.02 1.69 -5.01
C SER A 19 -4.65 1.50 -4.35
N PHE A 20 -3.67 0.98 -5.10
CA PHE A 20 -2.31 0.80 -4.60
C PHE A 20 -1.67 2.14 -4.22
N SER A 21 -1.83 3.15 -5.08
CA SER A 21 -1.31 4.50 -4.83
C SER A 21 -1.95 5.14 -3.59
N LEU A 22 -3.26 4.95 -3.39
CA LEU A 22 -3.99 5.48 -2.23
C LEU A 22 -3.49 4.86 -0.92
N ILE A 23 -3.33 3.53 -0.87
CA ILE A 23 -2.83 2.82 0.31
C ILE A 23 -1.43 3.29 0.65
N PHE A 24 -0.56 3.42 -0.36
CA PHE A 24 0.78 3.94 -0.16
C PHE A 24 0.74 5.37 0.36
N LEU A 25 -0.12 6.24 -0.17
CA LEU A 25 -0.26 7.62 0.25
C LEU A 25 -0.76 7.75 1.71
N VAL A 26 -1.72 6.93 2.11
CA VAL A 26 -2.17 6.90 3.52
C VAL A 26 -1.06 6.38 4.42
N ALA A 27 -0.34 5.33 4.01
CA ALA A 27 0.79 4.80 4.76
C ALA A 27 1.93 5.81 4.89
N ILE A 28 2.14 6.60 3.83
CA ILE A 28 3.08 7.69 3.70
C ILE A 28 2.83 8.79 4.74
N GLU A 29 1.56 9.07 5.03
CA GLU A 29 1.14 10.12 5.96
C GLU A 29 1.06 9.66 7.41
N MET A 30 0.77 8.38 7.64
CA MET A 30 0.59 7.82 8.98
C MET A 30 1.86 7.21 9.57
N TYR A 31 2.77 6.68 8.74
CA TYR A 31 3.87 5.85 9.23
C TYR A 31 5.27 6.30 8.75
N PRO A 32 6.32 6.15 9.59
CA PRO A 32 7.71 6.50 9.26
C PRO A 32 8.33 5.57 8.20
N THR A 33 9.45 6.00 7.61
CA THR A 33 10.14 5.39 6.43
C THR A 33 10.34 3.87 6.47
N VAL A 34 10.45 3.26 7.64
CA VAL A 34 10.69 1.82 7.81
C VAL A 34 9.50 0.98 7.31
N THR A 35 8.26 1.38 7.61
CA THR A 35 7.06 0.64 7.19
C THR A 35 6.76 0.82 5.71
N ARG A 36 7.05 1.99 5.15
CA ARG A 36 6.88 2.26 3.72
C ARG A 36 7.81 1.39 2.87
N CYS A 37 9.07 1.22 3.28
CA CYS A 37 10.01 0.32 2.59
C CYS A 37 9.58 -1.15 2.67
N MET A 38 9.09 -1.60 3.84
CA MET A 38 8.55 -2.96 3.99
C MET A 38 7.33 -3.20 3.11
N GLY A 39 6.39 -2.23 3.05
CA GLY A 39 5.22 -2.31 2.17
C GLY A 39 5.61 -2.46 0.70
N PHE A 40 6.62 -1.72 0.25
CA PHE A 40 7.14 -1.84 -1.11
C PHE A 40 7.81 -3.20 -1.39
N ALA A 41 8.57 -3.75 -0.43
CA ALA A 41 9.18 -5.07 -0.59
C ALA A 41 8.13 -6.20 -0.70
N VAL A 42 7.07 -6.13 0.11
CA VAL A 42 5.94 -7.07 0.05
C VAL A 42 5.20 -6.94 -1.28
N ALA A 43 4.97 -5.71 -1.76
CA ALA A 43 4.38 -5.43 -3.07
C ALA A 43 5.16 -6.06 -4.23
N VAL A 44 6.49 -5.92 -4.22
CA VAL A 44 7.36 -6.50 -5.26
C VAL A 44 7.36 -8.02 -5.19
N SER A 45 7.32 -8.59 -3.99
CA SER A 45 7.26 -10.04 -3.79
C SER A 45 5.95 -10.62 -4.32
N SER A 46 4.81 -9.96 -4.06
CA SER A 46 3.52 -10.39 -4.60
C SER A 46 3.39 -10.17 -6.11
N ALA A 47 3.98 -9.10 -6.66
CA ALA A 47 4.06 -8.90 -8.10
C ALA A 47 4.84 -10.05 -8.78
N SER A 48 5.93 -10.49 -8.15
CA SER A 48 6.74 -11.63 -8.61
C SER A 48 5.96 -12.94 -8.59
N ALA A 49 5.14 -13.17 -7.56
CA ALA A 49 4.22 -14.31 -7.52
C ALA A 49 3.18 -14.24 -8.67
N GLY A 50 2.71 -13.06 -9.03
CA GLY A 50 1.84 -12.84 -10.19
C GLY A 50 2.49 -13.25 -11.52
N LEU A 51 3.79 -13.02 -11.68
CA LEU A 51 4.56 -13.47 -12.86
C LEU A 51 4.68 -15.00 -12.93
N MET A 52 4.82 -15.68 -11.79
CA MET A 52 4.83 -17.14 -11.73
C MET A 52 3.45 -17.72 -12.08
N LEU A 53 2.38 -17.10 -11.57
CA LEU A 53 1.00 -17.46 -11.91
C LEU A 53 0.73 -17.28 -13.42
N SER A 54 1.27 -16.23 -14.05
CA SER A 54 1.13 -16.00 -15.50
C SER A 54 1.61 -17.20 -16.33
N ASN A 55 2.78 -17.77 -16.00
CA ASN A 55 3.30 -18.94 -16.71
C ASN A 55 2.44 -20.20 -16.46
N THR A 56 1.91 -20.33 -15.25
CA THR A 56 1.04 -21.46 -14.87
C THR A 56 -0.29 -21.43 -15.61
N LEU A 57 -0.81 -20.22 -15.87
CA LEU A 57 -2.10 -20.04 -16.53
C LEU A 57 -2.01 -20.14 -18.06
N ASP A 58 -0.89 -19.76 -18.68
CA ASP A 58 -0.64 -20.02 -20.11
C ASP A 58 -0.69 -21.52 -20.42
N PHE A 59 -0.11 -22.34 -19.53
CA PHE A 59 -0.17 -23.79 -19.66
C PHE A 59 -1.60 -24.34 -19.54
N LEU A 60 -2.44 -23.71 -18.70
CA LEU A 60 -3.82 -24.12 -18.44
C LEU A 60 -4.80 -23.64 -19.53
N GLU A 61 -4.53 -22.48 -20.14
CA GLU A 61 -5.30 -21.91 -21.25
C GLU A 61 -5.31 -22.83 -22.49
N LYS A 62 -4.20 -23.56 -22.72
CA LYS A 62 -4.13 -24.61 -23.76
C LYS A 62 -5.16 -25.72 -23.59
N TYR A 63 -5.69 -25.93 -22.38
CA TYR A 63 -6.72 -26.94 -22.11
C TYR A 63 -8.13 -26.33 -22.11
N HIS A 64 -8.35 -25.19 -21.43
CA HIS A 64 -9.63 -24.49 -21.40
C HIS A 64 -9.49 -22.97 -21.17
N TYR A 65 -10.09 -22.16 -22.06
CA TYR A 65 -10.05 -20.68 -22.03
C TYR A 65 -10.83 -20.04 -20.85
N THR A 66 -11.89 -20.67 -20.36
CA THR A 66 -12.77 -20.09 -19.32
C THR A 66 -12.20 -20.20 -17.90
N VAL A 67 -11.41 -21.23 -17.64
CA VAL A 67 -10.88 -21.54 -16.30
C VAL A 67 -10.00 -20.43 -15.73
N PRO A 68 -8.99 -19.87 -16.44
CA PRO A 68 -8.12 -18.84 -15.89
C PRO A 68 -8.88 -17.55 -15.51
N PHE A 69 -9.91 -17.19 -16.28
CA PHE A 69 -10.70 -15.98 -16.02
C PHE A 69 -11.49 -16.07 -14.70
N VAL A 70 -12.10 -17.23 -14.44
CA VAL A 70 -12.86 -17.47 -13.20
C VAL A 70 -11.92 -17.50 -11.98
N VAL A 71 -10.74 -18.10 -12.10
CA VAL A 71 -9.75 -18.17 -11.01
C VAL A 71 -9.24 -16.77 -10.64
N TYR A 72 -8.86 -15.96 -11.64
CA TYR A 72 -8.42 -14.58 -11.38
C TYR A 72 -9.52 -13.73 -10.73
N GLY A 73 -10.76 -13.87 -11.22
CA GLY A 73 -11.91 -13.18 -10.64
C GLY A 73 -12.18 -13.59 -9.19
N ALA A 74 -12.13 -14.89 -8.88
CA ALA A 74 -12.34 -15.39 -7.53
C ALA A 74 -11.23 -14.94 -6.56
N MET A 75 -9.97 -14.95 -7.00
CA MET A 75 -8.86 -14.43 -6.21
C MET A 75 -9.04 -12.93 -5.92
N MET A 76 -9.37 -12.12 -6.93
CA MET A 76 -9.62 -10.69 -6.74
C MET A 76 -10.83 -10.41 -5.85
N ALA A 77 -11.91 -11.18 -6.00
CA ALA A 77 -13.08 -11.08 -5.13
C ALA A 77 -12.73 -11.38 -3.67
N SER A 78 -11.89 -12.41 -3.41
CA SER A 78 -11.44 -12.73 -2.06
C SER A 78 -10.58 -11.63 -1.44
N VAL A 79 -9.66 -11.04 -2.21
CA VAL A 79 -8.82 -9.91 -1.76
C VAL A 79 -9.69 -8.69 -1.46
N GLY A 80 -10.64 -8.36 -2.33
CA GLY A 80 -11.59 -7.27 -2.12
C GLY A 80 -12.48 -7.51 -0.90
N LEU A 81 -12.95 -8.74 -0.69
CA LEU A 81 -13.77 -9.10 0.47
C LEU A 81 -12.98 -9.00 1.78
N VAL A 82 -11.74 -9.49 1.80
CA VAL A 82 -10.82 -9.34 2.95
C VAL A 82 -10.47 -7.86 3.17
N GLY A 83 -10.32 -7.08 2.10
CA GLY A 83 -10.13 -5.63 2.16
C GLY A 83 -11.33 -4.89 2.75
N LEU A 84 -12.56 -5.30 2.41
CA LEU A 84 -13.78 -4.80 3.05
C LEU A 84 -13.89 -5.24 4.52
N PHE A 85 -13.36 -6.41 4.84
CA PHE A 85 -13.32 -6.91 6.21
C PHE A 85 -12.33 -6.15 7.09
N PHE A 86 -11.43 -5.38 6.49
CA PHE A 86 -10.62 -4.38 7.20
C PHE A 86 -11.54 -3.18 7.49
N PRO A 87 -12.18 -3.11 8.68
CA PRO A 87 -13.21 -2.15 8.99
C PRO A 87 -12.52 -0.85 9.45
N GLU A 88 -11.73 -0.25 8.58
CA GLU A 88 -10.88 0.90 8.94
C GLU A 88 -11.59 2.26 8.77
N THR A 89 -12.94 2.28 8.80
CA THR A 89 -13.71 3.54 8.83
C THR A 89 -15.06 3.48 9.54
N ILE A 90 -15.44 2.36 10.16
CA ILE A 90 -16.73 2.28 10.87
C ILE A 90 -16.46 2.49 12.37
N HIS A 91 -16.66 3.73 12.83
CA HIS A 91 -16.68 4.16 14.24
C HIS A 91 -15.39 4.62 14.96
N CYS A 92 -14.37 5.12 14.26
CA CYS A 92 -13.43 6.05 14.91
C CYS A 92 -13.44 7.41 14.21
N SER A 93 -14.10 8.39 14.85
CA SER A 93 -13.83 9.80 14.58
C SER A 93 -12.34 10.04 14.76
N LEU A 94 -11.59 10.25 13.68
CA LEU A 94 -10.16 10.51 13.73
C LEU A 94 -9.90 11.95 14.24
N THR A 95 -10.23 12.23 15.48
CA THR A 95 -9.96 13.51 16.17
C THR A 95 -8.51 13.60 16.67
N ASN A 96 -7.69 12.56 16.51
CA ASN A 96 -6.41 12.44 17.22
C ASN A 96 -5.15 12.25 16.35
N VAL A 97 -5.25 12.10 15.02
CA VAL A 97 -4.07 11.94 14.14
C VAL A 97 -3.53 13.24 13.54
N GLN A 98 -4.39 14.23 13.27
CA GLN A 98 -3.91 15.56 12.83
C GLN A 98 -3.36 16.42 13.98
N GLN A 99 -3.93 16.30 15.19
CA GLN A 99 -3.57 17.16 16.33
C GLN A 99 -2.14 16.88 16.85
N CYS A 100 -1.63 15.65 16.72
CA CYS A 100 -0.32 15.28 17.29
C CYS A 100 0.89 15.51 16.37
N ARG A 101 0.72 15.71 15.05
CA ARG A 101 1.87 15.88 14.14
C ARG A 101 2.47 17.30 14.21
N HIS A 102 1.65 18.34 14.40
CA HIS A 102 2.15 19.72 14.46
C HIS A 102 2.86 20.07 15.79
N ARG A 103 2.68 19.26 16.85
CA ARG A 103 3.28 19.56 18.17
C ARG A 103 4.64 18.88 18.42
N LYS A 104 4.96 17.76 17.76
CA LYS A 104 6.18 16.97 18.09
C LYS A 104 7.45 17.41 17.37
N ILE A 105 7.32 18.09 16.22
CA ILE A 105 8.46 18.54 15.41
C ILE A 105 9.31 19.64 16.09
N PRO A 106 8.76 20.60 16.89
CA PRO A 106 9.61 21.54 17.64
C PRO A 106 10.17 21.00 18.97
N LEU A 107 9.67 19.88 19.50
CA LEU A 107 10.08 19.36 20.83
C LEU A 107 11.23 18.34 20.76
N GLN A 108 11.37 17.61 19.65
CA GLN A 108 12.54 16.74 19.43
C GLN A 108 13.82 17.57 19.22
N GLU A 109 13.71 18.65 18.46
CA GLU A 109 14.79 19.63 18.28
C GLU A 109 15.14 20.30 19.62
N GLY A 110 14.13 20.76 20.37
CA GLY A 110 14.31 21.38 21.68
C GLY A 110 14.88 20.43 22.74
N ALA A 111 14.45 19.16 22.78
CA ALA A 111 14.98 18.16 23.71
C ALA A 111 16.40 17.71 23.34
N ARG A 112 16.77 17.68 22.05
CA ARG A 112 18.17 17.50 21.61
C ARG A 112 19.08 18.64 22.08
N LEU A 113 18.56 19.87 22.08
CA LEU A 113 19.31 21.05 22.53
C LEU A 113 19.38 21.17 24.06
N VAL A 114 18.32 20.79 24.78
CA VAL A 114 18.27 20.79 26.26
C VAL A 114 19.05 19.60 26.87
N GLY A 115 19.14 18.48 26.15
CA GLY A 115 19.86 17.28 26.60
C GLY A 115 21.37 17.30 26.32
N ARG A 116 21.89 18.29 25.60
CA ARG A 116 23.34 18.50 25.50
C ARG A 116 23.78 19.43 26.65
N PRO A 117 24.58 18.96 27.62
CA PRO A 117 25.26 19.88 28.52
C PRO A 117 26.14 20.81 27.67
N SER A 118 25.93 22.11 27.86
CA SER A 118 26.74 23.18 27.30
C SER A 118 28.04 23.28 28.06
N ASN A 119 29.02 22.47 27.69
CA ASN A 119 30.42 22.65 28.05
C ASN A 119 31.26 21.77 27.12
N HIS A 120 32.23 22.35 26.41
CA HIS A 120 33.58 21.77 26.20
C HIS A 120 34.36 22.29 24.97
N TRP A 121 33.97 23.32 24.21
CA TRP A 121 34.80 23.76 23.06
C TRP A 121 34.97 25.28 22.88
N ASP A 122 34.85 26.05 23.95
CA ASP A 122 35.28 27.47 23.98
C ASP A 122 36.73 27.63 24.51
N ASP A 123 37.51 26.55 24.62
CA ASP A 123 38.90 26.58 25.09
C ASP A 123 39.81 25.66 24.24
N CYS A 124 40.15 26.09 23.01
CA CYS A 124 41.43 25.86 22.29
C CYS A 124 41.38 26.49 20.89
#